data_AF-A0A191Y0C2-F1
#
_entry.id   AF-A0A191Y0C2-F1
#
_cell.length_a   1.000
_cell.length_b   1.000
_cell.length_c   1.000
_cell.angle_alpha   90.00
_cell.angle_beta   90.00
_cell.angle_gamma   90.00
#
_symmetry.space_group_name_H-M   'P 1'
#
loop_
_entity.id
_entity.type
_entity.pdbx_description
1 polymer ?
#
loop_
_entity_poly.entity_id
_entity_poly.type
_entity_poly.pdbx_seq_one_letter_code
_entity_poly.pdbx_strand_id
1 'polypeptide(L)' 'SVGLLDEVEIVYYDSDTWRLEPRQDWMSRLREDQPWDWFMQTGNAIAVQQDLKGYIETLK' A
#
# COMPACT_ATOMS: atom_id res chain seq x y z
N SER A 1 4.35 2.14 -3.55
CA SER A 1 5.36 1.94 -2.49
C SER A 1 5.60 0.46 -2.29
N VAL A 2 6.69 0.08 -1.63
CA VAL A 2 7.01 -1.33 -1.33
C VAL A 2 7.20 -1.45 0.19
N GLY A 3 6.67 -2.51 0.79
CA GLY A 3 6.89 -2.86 2.19
C GLY A 3 7.80 -4.08 2.30
N LEU A 4 8.84 -3.97 3.13
CA LEU A 4 9.85 -5.01 3.34
C LEU A 4 9.82 -5.51 4.80
N LEU A 5 10.04 -6.81 4.98
CA LEU A 5 10.35 -7.43 6.27
C LEU A 5 11.60 -8.29 6.07
N ASP A 6 12.68 -7.99 6.78
CA ASP A 6 13.98 -8.68 6.62
C ASP A 6 14.42 -8.78 5.15
N GLU A 7 14.40 -7.64 4.44
CA GLU A 7 14.74 -7.51 3.02
C GLU A 7 13.80 -8.23 2.04
N VAL A 8 12.78 -8.95 2.54
CA VAL A 8 11.78 -9.62 1.72
C VAL A 8 10.60 -8.69 1.46
N GLU A 9 10.19 -8.57 0.20
CA GLU A 9 8.97 -7.85 -0.16
C GLU A 9 7.73 -8.59 0.34
N ILE A 10 6.98 -7.94 1.23
CA ILE A 10 5.75 -8.49 1.81
C ILE A 10 4.49 -7.88 1.22
N VAL A 11 4.57 -6.63 0.75
CA VAL A 11 3.44 -5.91 0.15
C VAL A 11 3.92 -4.89 -0.87
N TYR A 12 3.15 -4.74 -1.94
CA TYR A 12 3.33 -3.70 -2.95
C TYR A 12 2.07 -2.84 -3.02
N TYR A 13 2.22 -1.51 -3.04
CA TYR A 13 1.13 -0.62 -3.41
C TYR A 13 1.19 -0.31 -4.90
N ASP A 14 0.22 -0.85 -5.63
CA ASP A 14 0.00 -0.59 -7.05
C ASP A 14 -0.77 0.72 -7.22
N SER A 15 -0.08 1.74 -7.73
CA SER A 15 -0.65 3.07 -7.95
C SER A 15 -1.61 3.14 -9.13
N ASP A 16 -1.59 2.15 -10.03
CA ASP A 16 -2.47 2.13 -11.20
C ASP A 16 -3.85 1.59 -10.81
N THR A 17 -3.87 0.56 -9.97
CA THR A 17 -5.11 -0.06 -9.48
C THR A 17 -5.55 0.43 -8.09
N TRP A 18 -4.70 1.22 -7.42
CA TRP A 18 -4.92 1.80 -6.09
C TRP A 18 -5.13 0.73 -5.02
N ARG A 19 -4.30 -0.31 -5.06
CA ARG A 19 -4.41 -1.47 -4.17
C ARG A 19 -3.10 -1.80 -3.52
N LEU A 20 -3.17 -2.24 -2.26
CA LEU A 20 -2.12 -3.05 -1.68
C LEU A 20 -2.26 -4.48 -2.21
N GLU A 21 -1.15 -5.05 -2.63
CA GLU A 21 -1.04 -6.41 -3.15
C GLU A 21 -0.04 -7.18 -2.27
N PRO A 22 -0.48 -8.27 -1.61
CA PRO A 22 0.42 -9.09 -0.80
C PRO A 22 1.40 -9.85 -1.70
N ARG A 23 2.63 -10.02 -1.22
CA ARG A 23 3.72 -10.67 -1.98
C ARG A 23 4.19 -11.98 -1.36
N GLN A 24 3.77 -12.26 -0.14
CA GLN A 24 4.02 -13.52 0.57
C GLN A 24 2.70 -14.17 0.95
N ASP A 25 2.63 -15.50 0.89
CA ASP A 25 1.41 -16.27 1.18
C ASP A 25 0.83 -15.95 2.56
N TRP A 26 1.69 -15.83 3.57
CA TRP A 26 1.25 -15.52 4.93
C TRP A 26 0.65 -14.11 5.05
N MET A 27 1.07 -13.16 4.20
CA MET A 27 0.54 -11.79 4.17
C MET A 27 -0.83 -11.76 3.48
N SER A 28 -1.10 -12.68 2.54
CA SER A 28 -2.40 -12.74 1.86
C SER A 28 -3.56 -13.01 2.82
N ARG A 29 -3.31 -13.78 3.88
CA ARG A 29 -4.29 -14.10 4.94
C ARG A 29 -4.75 -12.86 5.71
N LEU A 30 -3.93 -11.81 5.79
CA LEU A 30 -4.27 -10.58 6.50
C LEU A 30 -5.53 -9.92 5.91
N ARG A 31 -5.81 -10.11 4.61
CA ARG A 31 -7.02 -9.60 3.96
C ARG A 31 -8.30 -10.25 4.49
N GLU A 32 -8.22 -11.51 4.89
CA GLU A 32 -9.36 -12.30 5.37
C GLU A 32 -9.45 -12.25 6.89
N ASP A 33 -8.30 -12.38 7.57
CA ASP A 33 -8.21 -12.38 9.03
C ASP A 33 -8.49 -11.00 9.63
N GLN A 34 -8.04 -9.93 8.95
CA GLN A 34 -8.10 -8.54 9.42
C GLN A 34 -8.49 -7.58 8.27
N PRO A 35 -9.71 -7.73 7.71
CA PRO A 35 -10.14 -6.96 6.53
C PRO A 35 -10.16 -5.44 6.79
N TRP A 36 -10.44 -5.03 8.03
CA TRP A 36 -10.43 -3.61 8.40
C TRP A 36 -9.03 -3.00 8.37
N ASP A 37 -8.02 -3.72 8.87
CA ASP A 37 -6.64 -3.25 8.84
C ASP A 37 -6.12 -3.15 7.40
N TRP A 38 -6.48 -4.12 6.55
CA TRP A 38 -6.15 -4.06 5.12
C TRP A 38 -6.77 -2.85 4.41
N PHE A 39 -8.05 -2.58 4.69
CA PHE A 39 -8.75 -1.41 4.15
C PHE A 39 -8.09 -0.10 4.59
N MET A 40 -7.79 0.04 5.89
CA MET A 40 -7.15 1.23 6.44
C MET A 40 -5.75 1.46 5.85
N GLN A 41 -4.94 0.41 5.73
CA GLN A 41 -3.61 0.54 5.14
C GLN A 41 -3.66 0.93 3.66
N THR A 42 -4.62 0.39 2.91
CA THR A 42 -4.83 0.78 1.50
C THR A 42 -5.25 2.25 1.41
N GLY A 43 -6.16 2.70 2.29
CA GLY A 43 -6.57 4.10 2.38
C GLY A 43 -5.40 5.05 2.68
N ASN A 44 -4.53 4.68 3.62
CA ASN A 44 -3.33 5.47 3.95
C ASN A 44 -2.39 5.60 2.74
N ALA A 45 -2.16 4.52 2.01
CA ALA A 45 -1.30 4.55 0.81
C ALA A 45 -1.89 5.45 -0.30
N ILE A 46 -3.21 5.41 -0.49
CA ILE A 46 -3.93 6.28 -1.43
C ILE A 46 -3.78 7.75 -1.01
N ALA A 47 -3.96 8.08 0.27
CA ALA A 47 -3.83 9.44 0.77
C ALA A 47 -2.41 10.00 0.52
N VAL A 48 -1.38 9.22 0.86
CA VAL A 48 0.03 9.59 0.60
C VAL A 48 0.28 9.81 -0.90
N GLN A 49 -0.28 8.99 -1.78
CA GLN A 49 -0.15 9.19 -3.22
C GLN A 49 -0.75 10.54 -3.66
N GLN A 50 -1.92 10.93 -3.14
CA GLN A 50 -2.54 12.21 -3.51
C GLN A 50 -1.75 13.40 -2.98
N ASP A 51 -1.25 13.34 -1.75
CA ASP A 51 -0.43 14.39 -1.16
C ASP A 51 0.85 14.60 -1.98
N LEU A 52 1.55 13.51 -2.34
CA LEU A 52 2.75 13.58 -3.17
C LEU A 52 2.47 14.16 -4.56
N LYS A 53 1.34 13.82 -5.18
CA LYS A 53 0.91 14.42 -6.46
C LYS A 53 0.72 15.93 -6.32
N GLY A 54 -0.01 16.37 -5.28
CA GLY A 54 -0.23 17.79 -5.01
C GLY A 54 1.07 18.57 -4.74
N TYR A 55 2.01 17.97 -3.99
CA TYR A 55 3.33 18.59 -3.77
C TYR A 55 4.14 18.72 -5.06
N ILE A 56 4.15 17.68 -5.90
CA ILE A 56 4.84 17.74 -7.21
C ILE A 56 4.23 18.82 -8.09
N GLU A 57 2.90 18.96 -8.11
CA GLU A 57 2.21 20.02 -8.86
C GLU A 57 2.53 21.41 -8.35
N THR A 58 2.65 21.58 -7.04
CA THR A 58 2.98 22.87 -6.40
C THR A 58 4.45 23.27 -6.62
N LEU A 59 5.36 22.30 -6.69
CA LEU A 59 6.80 22.53 -6.87
C LEU A 59 7.24 22.69 -8.33
N LYS A 60 6.34 22.51 -9.30
CA LYS A 60 6.58 22.73 -10.73
C LYS A 60 6.55 24.21 -11.08
#